data_AF-A0A953G3F7-F1
#
_entry.id   AF-A0A953G3F7-F1
#
_cell.length_a   1.000
_cell.length_b   1.000
_cell.length_c   1.000
_cell.angle_alpha   90.00
_cell.angle_beta   90.00
_cell.angle_gamma   90.00
#
_symmetry.space_group_name_H-M   'P 1'
#
loop_
_entity.id
_entity.type
_entity.pdbx_description
1 polymer ?
#
loop_
_entity_poly.entity_id
_entity_poly.type
_entity_poly.pdbx_seq_one_letter_code
_entity_poly.pdbx_strand_id
1 'polypeptide(L)'
;MPVYALPESELIFPHPSLAIRSGLLAVGGDLSPERLLLAYQNGIFPWYEVDEPIQWYCPMPRLLLDPREFRLYKSLKSVIRKSAFEIRFDDDFCAVILKCKSIERQGQSGSWIHGDIVNAYSLLHEMGIAHSVEVYDNGKMIGGLYGLAIGKMFCGESMFAAANNASKIALFALCQELICRNYSFIDCQQDTEHLKFMGAKLFDQNYFFNLLEENKKYQIQAEKWCKKIALADIPKNGNVNV
;
A
#
# COMPACT_ATOMS: atom_id res chain seq x y z
N MET A 1 -26.88 8.92 4.25
CA MET A 1 -25.98 9.48 3.23
C MET A 1 -26.03 8.54 2.02
N PRO A 2 -26.11 9.06 0.78
CA PRO A 2 -26.25 8.24 -0.41
C PRO A 2 -24.95 7.48 -0.73
N VAL A 3 -25.09 6.31 -1.38
CA VAL A 3 -24.02 5.62 -2.08
C VAL A 3 -24.22 5.89 -3.57
N TYR A 4 -23.17 6.35 -4.26
CA TYR A 4 -23.26 6.78 -5.66
C TYR A 4 -23.02 5.60 -6.63
N ALA A 5 -23.80 5.50 -7.69
CA ALA A 5 -23.48 4.60 -8.80
C ALA A 5 -22.55 5.33 -9.78
N LEU A 6 -21.41 4.73 -10.13
CA LEU A 6 -20.50 5.31 -11.11
C LEU A 6 -20.98 5.01 -12.54
N PRO A 7 -20.96 6.00 -13.45
CA PRO A 7 -21.20 5.76 -14.86
C PRO A 7 -20.06 4.96 -15.49
N GLU A 8 -20.38 4.01 -16.36
CA GLU A 8 -19.39 3.19 -17.07
C GLU A 8 -18.55 4.02 -18.06
N SER A 9 -19.17 4.99 -18.74
CA SER A 9 -18.54 5.76 -19.82
C SER A 9 -17.78 7.01 -19.36
N GLU A 10 -17.86 7.39 -18.08
CA GLU A 10 -17.24 8.61 -17.58
C GLU A 10 -16.24 8.33 -16.45
N LEU A 11 -15.09 9.01 -16.55
CA LEU A 11 -14.00 8.93 -15.58
C LEU A 11 -14.20 9.97 -14.47
N ILE A 12 -15.15 9.70 -13.57
CA ILE A 12 -15.49 10.60 -12.46
C ILE A 12 -15.64 9.84 -11.14
N PHE A 13 -15.44 10.56 -10.03
CA PHE A 13 -15.83 10.14 -8.69
C PHE A 13 -16.58 11.27 -7.98
N PRO A 14 -17.59 10.96 -7.15
CA PRO A 14 -18.13 11.94 -6.20
C PRO A 14 -17.02 12.39 -5.24
N HIS A 15 -17.18 13.59 -4.68
CA HIS A 15 -16.18 14.13 -3.75
C HIS A 15 -16.03 13.20 -2.52
N PRO A 16 -14.79 12.85 -2.09
CA PRO A 16 -14.59 11.83 -1.05
C PRO A 16 -15.21 12.17 0.32
N SER A 17 -15.46 13.46 0.61
CA SER A 17 -16.18 13.88 1.83
C SER A 17 -17.61 13.36 1.95
N LEU A 18 -18.18 12.85 0.84
CA LEU A 18 -19.55 12.35 0.78
C LEU A 18 -19.64 10.86 1.16
N ALA A 19 -18.51 10.21 1.45
CA ALA A 19 -18.47 8.82 1.89
C ALA A 19 -19.30 8.65 3.18
N ILE A 20 -20.04 7.55 3.27
CA ILE A 20 -20.83 7.24 4.47
C ILE A 20 -19.89 6.85 5.63
N ARG A 21 -20.42 6.69 6.85
CA ARG A 21 -19.61 6.40 8.05
C ARG A 21 -18.68 5.18 7.93
N SER A 22 -19.04 4.17 7.15
CA SER A 22 -18.18 3.00 6.89
C SER A 22 -17.02 3.28 5.92
N GLY A 23 -17.00 4.46 5.30
CA GLY A 23 -16.10 4.83 4.22
C GLY A 23 -16.63 4.52 2.82
N LEU A 24 -17.74 3.78 2.67
CA LEU A 24 -18.29 3.48 1.35
C LEU A 24 -18.77 4.77 0.65
N LEU A 25 -18.27 5.00 -0.55
CA LEU A 25 -18.54 6.20 -1.34
C LEU A 25 -19.39 5.86 -2.58
N ALA A 26 -18.93 4.90 -3.39
CA ALA A 26 -19.55 4.61 -4.67
C ALA A 26 -19.49 3.13 -5.03
N VAL A 27 -20.31 2.72 -6.00
CA VAL A 27 -20.39 1.36 -6.55
C VAL A 27 -20.39 1.37 -8.08
N GLY A 28 -19.88 0.31 -8.70
CA GLY A 28 -19.82 0.15 -10.15
C GLY A 28 -18.58 0.79 -10.80
N GLY A 29 -18.68 1.08 -12.10
CA GLY A 29 -17.54 1.46 -12.93
C GLY A 29 -16.70 0.24 -13.34
N ASP A 30 -15.39 0.40 -13.36
CA ASP A 30 -14.42 -0.58 -13.84
C ASP A 30 -13.11 -0.51 -13.05
N LEU A 31 -12.18 -1.43 -13.28
CA LEU A 31 -10.82 -1.38 -12.74
C LEU A 31 -9.80 -0.95 -13.80
N SER A 32 -10.18 -0.07 -14.73
CA SER A 32 -9.22 0.49 -15.69
C SER A 32 -8.11 1.24 -14.96
N PRO A 33 -6.87 1.22 -15.49
CA PRO A 33 -5.77 1.99 -14.91
C PRO A 33 -6.14 3.45 -14.67
N GLU A 34 -6.78 4.11 -15.63
CA GLU A 34 -7.18 5.51 -15.55
C GLU A 34 -8.11 5.76 -14.36
N ARG A 35 -9.09 4.88 -14.12
CA ARG A 35 -10.04 5.01 -13.01
C ARG A 35 -9.39 4.73 -11.67
N LEU A 36 -8.54 3.72 -11.59
CA LEU A 36 -7.77 3.44 -10.37
C LEU A 36 -6.89 4.63 -10.01
N LEU A 37 -6.13 5.17 -10.98
CA LEU A 37 -5.29 6.34 -10.75
C LEU A 37 -6.10 7.55 -10.28
N LEU A 38 -7.25 7.83 -10.90
CA LEU A 38 -8.15 8.89 -10.46
C LEU A 38 -8.63 8.65 -9.02
N ALA A 39 -9.02 7.41 -8.69
CA ALA A 39 -9.47 7.06 -7.35
C ALA A 39 -8.38 7.32 -6.31
N TYR A 40 -7.18 6.79 -6.53
CA TYR A 40 -6.06 6.92 -5.59
C TYR A 40 -5.57 8.37 -5.44
N GLN A 41 -5.58 9.16 -6.51
CA GLN A 41 -5.27 10.60 -6.43
C GLN A 41 -6.27 11.36 -5.56
N ASN A 42 -7.48 10.82 -5.34
CA ASN A 42 -8.50 11.37 -4.46
C ASN A 42 -8.67 10.59 -3.15
N GLY A 43 -7.72 9.70 -2.80
CA GLY A 43 -7.75 8.92 -1.56
C GLY A 43 -8.83 7.84 -1.51
N ILE A 44 -9.35 7.45 -2.68
CA ILE A 44 -10.36 6.42 -2.86
C ILE A 44 -9.66 5.13 -3.31
N PHE A 45 -10.09 3.97 -2.80
CA PHE A 45 -9.58 2.66 -3.22
C PHE A 45 -10.73 1.65 -3.41
N PRO A 46 -10.57 0.68 -4.32
CA PRO A 46 -11.55 -0.39 -4.48
C PRO A 46 -11.41 -1.42 -3.36
N TRP A 47 -12.53 -1.90 -2.82
CA TRP A 47 -12.52 -2.99 -1.84
C TRP A 47 -13.86 -3.71 -1.85
N TYR A 48 -13.91 -4.93 -2.39
CA TYR A 48 -15.14 -5.70 -2.58
C TYR A 48 -14.86 -7.20 -2.67
N GLU A 49 -15.87 -8.03 -2.45
CA GLU A 49 -15.79 -9.49 -2.63
C GLU A 49 -16.15 -9.91 -4.07
N VAL A 50 -15.75 -11.13 -4.49
CA VAL A 50 -15.85 -11.58 -5.90
C VAL A 50 -17.26 -11.52 -6.51
N ASP A 51 -18.30 -11.67 -5.70
CA ASP A 51 -19.70 -11.67 -6.13
C ASP A 51 -20.41 -10.32 -5.88
N GLU A 52 -19.67 -9.31 -5.42
CA GLU A 52 -20.17 -7.96 -5.20
C GLU A 52 -19.85 -7.04 -6.38
N PRO A 53 -20.67 -6.02 -6.66
CA PRO A 53 -20.26 -4.95 -7.56
C PRO A 53 -19.01 -4.27 -7.00
N ILE A 54 -18.15 -3.70 -7.87
CA ILE A 54 -16.98 -2.93 -7.44
C ILE A 54 -17.45 -1.85 -6.45
N GLN A 55 -16.85 -1.83 -5.27
CA GLN A 55 -17.14 -0.83 -4.24
C GLN A 55 -15.91 0.04 -4.00
N TRP A 56 -16.14 1.34 -3.85
CA TRP A 56 -15.10 2.35 -3.71
C TRP A 56 -15.19 3.04 -2.34
N TYR A 57 -14.08 3.05 -1.62
CA TYR A 57 -14.02 3.45 -0.23
C TYR A 57 -13.09 4.65 0.00
N CYS A 58 -13.49 5.54 0.90
CA CYS A 58 -12.69 6.60 1.49
C CYS A 58 -12.98 6.74 3.00
N PRO A 59 -12.54 5.78 3.85
CA PRO A 59 -12.76 5.83 5.28
C PRO A 59 -12.04 7.01 5.93
N MET A 60 -12.68 7.55 6.99
CA MET A 60 -12.14 8.59 7.87
C MET A 60 -12.37 8.21 9.34
N PRO A 61 -11.46 8.54 10.27
CA PRO A 61 -10.13 9.12 10.05
C PRO A 61 -9.22 8.19 9.23
N ARG A 62 -8.20 8.76 8.58
CA ARG A 62 -7.31 8.01 7.68
C ARG A 62 -6.03 7.63 8.41
N LEU A 63 -5.61 6.37 8.30
CA LEU A 63 -4.34 5.92 8.87
C LEU A 63 -3.21 6.20 7.88
N LEU A 64 -2.21 6.99 8.30
CA LEU A 64 -1.02 7.29 7.50
C LEU A 64 0.24 6.96 8.29
N LEU A 65 1.31 6.57 7.59
CA LEU A 65 2.64 6.39 8.15
C LEU A 65 3.62 7.32 7.44
N ASP A 66 4.25 8.23 8.19
CA ASP A 66 5.45 8.90 7.70
C ASP A 66 6.61 7.89 7.71
N PRO A 67 7.26 7.61 6.56
CA PRO A 67 8.39 6.69 6.49
C PRO A 67 9.50 6.98 7.52
N ARG A 68 9.71 8.26 7.85
CA ARG A 68 10.74 8.73 8.81
C ARG A 68 10.36 8.49 10.26
N GLU A 69 9.08 8.27 10.54
CA GLU A 69 8.54 7.95 11.87
C GLU A 69 8.37 6.44 12.09
N PHE A 70 8.78 5.60 11.14
CA PHE A 70 8.74 4.15 11.29
C PHE A 70 9.51 3.70 12.54
N ARG A 71 8.82 2.95 13.41
CA ARG A 71 9.35 2.53 14.71
C ARG A 71 10.14 1.25 14.57
N LEU A 72 11.47 1.38 14.52
CA LEU A 72 12.37 0.23 14.49
C LEU A 72 12.68 -0.32 15.90
N TYR A 73 11.98 -1.39 16.29
CA TYR A 73 12.14 -2.04 17.58
C TYR A 73 13.48 -2.78 17.74
N LYS A 74 13.97 -2.87 18.99
CA LYS A 74 15.24 -3.55 19.35
C LYS A 74 15.30 -4.99 18.82
N SER A 75 14.21 -5.75 18.89
CA SER A 75 14.13 -7.12 18.37
C SER A 75 14.31 -7.16 16.85
N LEU A 76 13.66 -6.26 16.13
CA LEU A 76 13.76 -6.16 14.68
C LEU A 76 15.15 -5.72 14.22
N LYS A 77 15.78 -4.76 14.91
CA LYS A 77 17.19 -4.39 14.69
C LYS A 77 18.13 -5.59 14.78
N SER A 78 17.91 -6.45 15.78
CA SER A 78 18.71 -7.66 15.97
C SER A 78 18.58 -8.60 14.78
N VAL A 79 17.36 -8.78 14.25
CA VAL A 79 17.10 -9.59 13.06
C VAL A 79 17.77 -8.98 11.83
N ILE A 80 17.59 -7.69 11.58
CA ILE A 80 18.20 -6.97 10.44
C ILE A 80 19.73 -7.13 10.45
N ARG A 81 20.37 -7.05 11.62
CA ARG A 81 21.83 -7.17 11.74
C ARG A 81 22.36 -8.60 11.56
N LYS A 82 21.57 -9.61 11.93
CA LYS A 82 22.04 -11.02 12.02
C LYS A 82 21.61 -11.88 10.84
N SER A 83 20.59 -11.46 10.11
CA SER A 83 20.06 -12.23 8.99
C SER A 83 20.85 -11.94 7.71
N ALA A 84 20.97 -12.96 6.87
CA ALA A 84 21.46 -12.84 5.51
C ALA A 84 20.28 -12.67 4.52
N PHE A 85 19.20 -12.01 4.97
CA PHE A 85 18.03 -11.82 4.12
C PHE A 85 18.35 -10.85 2.98
N GLU A 86 17.74 -11.09 1.84
CA GLU A 86 17.81 -10.24 0.67
C GLU A 86 16.48 -9.53 0.49
N ILE A 87 16.54 -8.23 0.23
CA ILE A 87 15.38 -7.46 -0.18
C ILE A 87 15.42 -7.28 -1.68
N ARG A 88 14.28 -7.53 -2.31
CA ARG A 88 14.08 -7.25 -3.72
C ARG A 88 12.91 -6.27 -3.87
N PHE A 89 12.98 -5.47 -4.91
CA PHE A 89 11.91 -4.58 -5.33
C PHE A 89 11.52 -4.97 -6.73
N ASP A 90 10.22 -5.03 -7.01
CA ASP A 90 9.67 -5.32 -8.34
C ASP A 90 10.25 -6.59 -9.00
N ASP A 91 10.66 -7.60 -8.20
CA ASP A 91 11.26 -8.85 -8.72
C ASP A 91 10.19 -9.87 -9.10
N ASP A 92 9.11 -9.99 -8.29
CA ASP A 92 8.00 -10.89 -8.56
C ASP A 92 6.68 -10.35 -7.94
N PHE A 93 6.17 -9.26 -8.53
CA PHE A 93 4.95 -8.60 -8.07
C PHE A 93 3.75 -9.56 -8.05
N CYS A 94 3.60 -10.38 -9.08
CA CYS A 94 2.53 -11.37 -9.19
C CYS A 94 2.57 -12.39 -8.05
N ALA A 95 3.75 -12.91 -7.67
CA ALA A 95 3.84 -13.80 -6.52
C ALA A 95 3.49 -13.09 -5.20
N VAL A 96 3.84 -11.82 -5.04
CA VAL A 96 3.50 -11.04 -3.84
C VAL A 96 1.99 -10.87 -3.69
N ILE A 97 1.29 -10.42 -4.73
CA ILE A 97 -0.17 -10.22 -4.67
C ILE A 97 -0.91 -11.55 -4.47
N LEU A 98 -0.46 -12.64 -5.10
CA LEU A 98 -1.03 -13.98 -4.90
C LEU A 98 -0.78 -14.52 -3.48
N LYS A 99 0.39 -14.24 -2.89
CA LYS A 99 0.66 -14.60 -1.49
C LYS A 99 -0.18 -13.77 -0.53
N CYS A 100 -0.38 -12.48 -0.81
CA CYS A 100 -1.29 -11.60 -0.07
C CYS A 100 -2.74 -12.12 -0.10
N LYS A 101 -3.20 -12.64 -1.24
CA LYS A 101 -4.50 -13.30 -1.39
C LYS A 101 -4.63 -14.55 -0.49
N SER A 102 -3.56 -15.34 -0.39
CA SER A 102 -3.59 -16.63 0.32
C SER A 102 -3.58 -16.53 1.85
N ILE A 103 -3.39 -15.34 2.44
CA ILE A 103 -3.40 -15.20 3.90
C ILE A 103 -4.82 -15.15 4.42
N GLU A 104 -5.12 -16.07 5.34
CA GLU A 104 -6.27 -15.96 6.23
C GLU A 104 -6.05 -14.82 7.24
N ARG A 105 -6.92 -13.81 7.20
CA ARG A 105 -6.96 -12.75 8.20
C ARG A 105 -8.08 -13.04 9.19
N GLN A 106 -7.80 -12.91 10.49
CA GLN A 106 -8.79 -13.15 11.53
C GLN A 106 -10.04 -12.28 11.29
N GLY A 107 -11.20 -12.91 11.18
CA GLY A 107 -12.47 -12.23 10.94
C GLY A 107 -12.80 -11.92 9.48
N GLN A 108 -11.97 -12.33 8.51
CA GLN A 108 -12.30 -12.26 7.08
C GLN A 108 -12.70 -13.64 6.55
N SER A 109 -13.87 -13.71 5.92
CA SER A 109 -14.34 -14.91 5.22
C SER A 109 -13.83 -14.90 3.79
N GLY A 110 -12.52 -15.09 3.61
CA GLY A 110 -11.85 -15.02 2.31
C GLY A 110 -11.01 -13.76 2.11
N SER A 111 -10.54 -13.56 0.88
CA SER A 111 -9.73 -12.41 0.50
C SER A 111 -10.40 -11.66 -0.64
N TRP A 112 -10.58 -10.35 -0.44
CA TRP A 112 -10.97 -9.38 -1.46
C TRP A 112 -10.04 -9.34 -2.68
N ILE A 113 -8.86 -9.96 -2.61
CA ILE A 113 -7.92 -10.07 -3.73
C ILE A 113 -8.35 -11.23 -4.63
N HIS A 114 -9.33 -10.99 -5.51
CA HIS A 114 -9.75 -11.95 -6.53
C HIS A 114 -9.09 -11.64 -7.89
N GLY A 115 -9.48 -12.37 -8.95
CA GLY A 115 -8.81 -12.33 -10.25
C GLY A 115 -8.71 -10.93 -10.86
N ASP A 116 -9.78 -10.14 -10.77
CA ASP A 116 -9.82 -8.80 -11.37
C ASP A 116 -8.88 -7.82 -10.65
N ILE A 117 -8.82 -7.88 -9.32
CA ILE A 117 -7.84 -7.13 -8.52
C ILE A 117 -6.42 -7.55 -8.90
N VAL A 118 -6.14 -8.86 -9.02
CA VAL A 118 -4.80 -9.32 -9.43
C VAL A 118 -4.43 -8.75 -10.81
N ASN A 119 -5.34 -8.83 -11.78
CA ASN A 119 -5.09 -8.35 -13.13
C ASN A 119 -4.89 -6.84 -13.18
N ALA A 120 -5.76 -6.06 -12.53
CA ALA A 120 -5.72 -4.61 -12.56
C ALA A 120 -4.43 -4.04 -11.93
N TYR A 121 -4.02 -4.59 -10.78
CA TYR A 121 -2.78 -4.14 -10.13
C TYR A 121 -1.53 -4.67 -10.82
N SER A 122 -1.59 -5.84 -11.48
CA SER A 122 -0.50 -6.32 -12.33
C SER A 122 -0.31 -5.42 -13.55
N LEU A 123 -1.39 -4.92 -14.15
CA LEU A 123 -1.31 -3.93 -15.23
C LEU A 123 -0.70 -2.60 -14.73
N LEU A 124 -1.12 -2.11 -13.57
CA LEU A 124 -0.48 -0.94 -12.94
C LEU A 124 1.00 -1.19 -12.61
N HIS A 125 1.37 -2.42 -12.26
CA HIS A 125 2.76 -2.80 -12.08
C HIS A 125 3.52 -2.72 -13.40
N GLU A 126 3.01 -3.30 -14.48
CA GLU A 126 3.59 -3.21 -15.83
C GLU A 126 3.79 -1.77 -16.29
N MET A 127 2.85 -0.89 -15.95
CA MET A 127 2.93 0.56 -16.19
C MET A 127 3.96 1.29 -15.31
N GLY A 128 4.63 0.60 -14.36
CA GLY A 128 5.62 1.19 -13.47
C GLY A 128 5.02 2.05 -12.35
N ILE A 129 3.78 1.79 -11.94
CA ILE A 129 3.06 2.55 -10.91
C ILE A 129 2.85 1.71 -9.64
N ALA A 130 2.53 0.42 -9.81
CA ALA A 130 2.46 -0.50 -8.70
C ALA A 130 3.82 -1.12 -8.42
N HIS A 131 4.19 -1.18 -7.15
CA HIS A 131 5.48 -1.70 -6.72
C HIS A 131 5.33 -2.74 -5.64
N SER A 132 6.26 -3.69 -5.62
CA SER A 132 6.38 -4.70 -4.59
C SER A 132 7.73 -4.63 -3.89
N VAL A 133 7.73 -5.06 -2.62
CA VAL A 133 8.94 -5.26 -1.82
C VAL A 133 8.91 -6.68 -1.31
N GLU A 134 9.93 -7.46 -1.64
CA GLU A 134 10.02 -8.87 -1.29
C GLU A 134 11.17 -9.13 -0.31
N VAL A 135 10.93 -10.03 0.63
CA VAL A 135 11.95 -10.51 1.58
C VAL A 135 12.28 -11.96 1.24
N TYR A 136 13.55 -12.20 0.94
CA TYR A 136 14.08 -13.51 0.60
C TYR A 136 15.03 -14.03 1.68
N ASP A 137 14.91 -15.31 1.99
CA ASP A 137 15.84 -16.06 2.82
C ASP A 137 16.32 -17.28 2.01
N ASN A 138 17.62 -17.34 1.73
CA ASN A 138 18.23 -18.41 0.93
C ASN A 138 17.48 -18.70 -0.39
N GLY A 139 17.09 -17.64 -1.11
CA GLY A 139 16.37 -17.75 -2.39
C GLY A 139 14.87 -18.03 -2.27
N LYS A 140 14.31 -18.19 -1.06
CA LYS A 140 12.87 -18.35 -0.84
C LYS A 140 12.22 -17.06 -0.36
N MET A 141 11.12 -16.65 -0.99
CA MET A 141 10.34 -15.50 -0.57
C MET A 141 9.58 -15.81 0.73
N ILE A 142 9.95 -15.13 1.82
CA ILE A 142 9.40 -15.33 3.18
C ILE A 142 8.45 -14.21 3.63
N GLY A 143 8.33 -13.12 2.87
CA GLY A 143 7.41 -12.04 3.13
C GLY A 143 7.44 -10.99 2.03
N GLY A 144 6.51 -10.06 2.08
CA GLY A 144 6.48 -8.95 1.13
C GLY A 144 5.24 -8.08 1.28
N LEU A 145 5.22 -7.01 0.50
CA LEU A 145 4.09 -6.09 0.40
C LEU A 145 4.01 -5.53 -1.01
N TYR A 146 2.85 -4.98 -1.37
CA TYR A 146 2.72 -4.20 -2.60
C TYR A 146 1.86 -2.95 -2.36
N GLY A 147 1.99 -1.99 -3.26
CA GLY A 147 1.25 -0.74 -3.23
C GLY A 147 1.45 0.08 -4.49
N LEU A 148 0.92 1.30 -4.50
CA LEU A 148 0.97 2.22 -5.64
C LEU A 148 1.76 3.48 -5.29
N ALA A 149 2.66 3.89 -6.18
CA ALA A 149 3.33 5.18 -6.12
C ALA A 149 2.46 6.26 -6.78
N ILE A 150 1.82 7.11 -5.97
CA ILE A 150 0.89 8.15 -6.44
C ILE A 150 1.47 9.51 -6.06
N GLY A 151 2.13 10.19 -7.00
CA GLY A 151 2.85 11.43 -6.75
C GLY A 151 4.01 11.21 -5.76
N LYS A 152 3.93 11.80 -4.57
CA LYS A 152 4.84 11.58 -3.43
C LYS A 152 4.18 10.85 -2.26
N MET A 153 3.08 10.15 -2.51
CA MET A 153 2.42 9.25 -1.54
C MET A 153 2.51 7.82 -2.04
N PHE A 154 2.76 6.88 -1.13
CA PHE A 154 2.71 5.45 -1.44
C PHE A 154 1.45 4.83 -0.82
N CYS A 155 0.52 4.35 -1.64
CA CYS A 155 -0.70 3.71 -1.15
C CYS A 155 -0.42 2.23 -0.92
N GLY A 156 -0.27 1.80 0.34
CA GLY A 156 0.06 0.41 0.66
C GLY A 156 -1.18 -0.47 0.60
N GLU A 157 -1.20 -1.51 -0.23
CA GLU A 157 -2.42 -2.28 -0.46
C GLU A 157 -2.54 -3.48 0.49
N SER A 158 -1.51 -4.31 0.50
CA SER A 158 -1.49 -5.50 1.32
C SER A 158 -0.06 -5.98 1.54
N MET A 159 0.11 -6.75 2.61
CA MET A 159 1.37 -7.40 2.95
C MET A 159 1.13 -8.84 3.40
N PHE A 160 2.18 -9.65 3.29
CA PHE A 160 2.19 -11.02 3.76
C PHE A 160 3.48 -11.36 4.52
N ALA A 161 3.39 -12.36 5.40
CA ALA A 161 4.53 -12.92 6.11
C ALA A 161 4.38 -14.43 6.22
N ALA A 162 5.34 -15.16 5.65
CA ALA A 162 5.50 -16.61 5.82
C ALA A 162 6.54 -16.96 6.90
N ALA A 163 7.28 -15.96 7.40
CA ALA A 163 8.20 -16.09 8.52
C ALA A 163 8.08 -14.90 9.47
N ASN A 164 8.52 -15.09 10.73
CA ASN A 164 8.50 -14.05 11.75
C ASN A 164 9.25 -12.80 11.28
N ASN A 165 8.62 -11.64 11.48
CA ASN A 165 9.13 -10.31 11.11
C ASN A 165 9.27 -10.02 9.61
N ALA A 166 8.95 -10.95 8.71
CA ALA A 166 9.17 -10.75 7.28
C ALA A 166 8.38 -9.55 6.72
N SER A 167 7.10 -9.37 7.07
CA SER A 167 6.33 -8.19 6.66
C SER A 167 6.85 -6.88 7.26
N LYS A 168 7.37 -6.91 8.50
CA LYS A 168 7.97 -5.73 9.15
C LYS A 168 9.30 -5.33 8.49
N ILE A 169 10.07 -6.33 8.03
CA ILE A 169 11.29 -6.12 7.25
C ILE A 169 10.95 -5.52 5.89
N ALA A 170 9.92 -6.04 5.21
CA ALA A 170 9.45 -5.48 3.94
C ALA A 170 9.02 -4.01 4.11
N LEU A 171 8.25 -3.70 5.16
CA LEU A 171 7.83 -2.33 5.46
C LEU A 171 9.01 -1.43 5.84
N PHE A 172 9.97 -1.92 6.62
CA PHE A 172 11.20 -1.18 6.91
C PHE A 172 11.92 -0.83 5.59
N ALA A 173 12.14 -1.80 4.72
CA ALA A 173 12.82 -1.57 3.44
C ALA A 173 12.06 -0.59 2.54
N LEU A 174 10.72 -0.69 2.49
CA LEU A 174 9.87 0.29 1.82
C LEU A 174 10.09 1.69 2.40
N CYS A 175 10.03 1.86 3.72
CA CYS A 175 10.24 3.17 4.35
C CYS A 175 11.59 3.77 3.96
N GLN A 176 12.66 2.98 4.00
CA GLN A 176 13.99 3.45 3.61
C GLN A 176 14.03 3.87 2.14
N GLU A 177 13.36 3.14 1.26
CA GLU A 177 13.26 3.50 -0.15
C GLU A 177 12.48 4.79 -0.39
N LEU A 178 11.35 4.94 0.27
CA LEU A 178 10.51 6.13 0.18
C LEU A 178 11.22 7.37 0.71
N ILE A 179 12.02 7.25 1.79
CA ILE A 179 12.86 8.35 2.28
C ILE A 179 13.87 8.77 1.22
N CYS A 180 14.59 7.83 0.61
CA CYS A 180 15.57 8.12 -0.44
C CYS A 180 14.93 8.79 -1.67
N ARG A 181 13.70 8.43 -2.00
CA ARG A 181 12.93 8.99 -3.13
C ARG A 181 12.12 10.24 -2.78
N ASN A 182 12.26 10.75 -1.55
CA ASN A 182 11.57 11.92 -1.04
C ASN A 182 10.03 11.82 -1.11
N TYR A 183 9.49 10.66 -0.75
CA TYR A 183 8.05 10.46 -0.54
C TYR A 183 7.65 10.95 0.86
N SER A 184 6.42 11.47 0.97
CA SER A 184 5.91 12.11 2.17
C SER A 184 5.29 11.13 3.14
N PHE A 185 4.39 10.27 2.65
CA PHE A 185 3.59 9.36 3.47
C PHE A 185 3.31 8.03 2.76
N ILE A 186 3.09 7.01 3.57
CA ILE A 186 2.41 5.77 3.19
C ILE A 186 0.94 5.92 3.62
N ASP A 187 0.00 5.81 2.68
CA ASP A 187 -1.42 5.66 3.00
C ASP A 187 -1.69 4.20 3.35
N CYS A 188 -2.12 3.99 4.59
CA CYS A 188 -2.41 2.68 5.18
C CYS A 188 -3.92 2.36 5.21
N GLN A 189 -4.74 3.25 4.67
CA GLN A 189 -6.19 3.17 4.54
C GLN A 189 -6.94 2.94 5.85
N GLN A 190 -6.94 1.71 6.37
CA GLN A 190 -7.70 1.28 7.53
C GLN A 190 -6.90 1.39 8.84
N ASP A 191 -7.60 1.68 9.94
CA ASP A 191 -7.00 1.71 11.28
C ASP A 191 -6.63 0.29 11.74
N THR A 192 -5.33 0.00 11.81
CA THR A 192 -4.84 -1.28 12.33
C THR A 192 -3.84 -1.05 13.46
N GLU A 193 -4.03 -1.79 14.56
CA GLU A 193 -3.07 -1.79 15.69
C GLU A 193 -1.66 -2.19 15.24
N HIS A 194 -1.56 -3.08 14.25
CA HIS A 194 -0.28 -3.52 13.70
C HIS A 194 0.54 -2.36 13.10
N LEU A 195 -0.09 -1.53 12.26
CA LEU A 195 0.60 -0.40 11.63
C LEU A 195 0.79 0.75 12.62
N LYS A 196 -0.15 0.99 13.54
CA LYS A 196 0.01 1.97 14.64
C LYS A 196 1.19 1.64 15.53
N PHE A 197 1.37 0.35 15.85
CA PHE A 197 2.56 -0.12 16.54
C PHE A 197 3.82 0.28 15.76
N MET A 198 3.85 0.13 14.44
CA MET A 198 5.00 0.50 13.60
C MET A 198 5.15 2.01 13.34
N GLY A 199 4.33 2.87 13.95
CA GLY A 199 4.47 4.32 13.89
C GLY A 199 3.38 5.04 13.10
N ALA A 200 2.43 4.32 12.50
CA ALA A 200 1.31 4.94 11.80
C ALA A 200 0.39 5.69 12.78
N LYS A 201 -0.25 6.76 12.30
CA LYS A 201 -1.13 7.64 13.08
C LYS A 201 -2.41 7.91 12.31
N LEU A 202 -3.49 8.14 13.06
CA LEU A 202 -4.76 8.58 12.50
C LEU A 202 -4.73 10.08 12.26
N PHE A 203 -5.19 10.49 11.08
CA PHE A 203 -5.35 11.87 10.69
C PHE A 203 -6.81 12.15 10.37
N ASP A 204 -7.26 13.36 10.70
CA ASP A 204 -8.59 13.79 10.33
C ASP A 204 -8.72 14.05 8.82
N GLN A 205 -9.97 14.19 8.39
CA GLN A 205 -10.33 14.39 7.00
C GLN A 205 -9.70 15.64 6.38
N ASN A 206 -9.66 16.75 7.12
CA ASN A 206 -9.14 18.02 6.59
C ASN A 206 -7.64 17.92 6.34
N TYR A 207 -6.90 17.33 7.28
CA TYR A 207 -5.47 17.08 7.13
C TYR A 207 -5.20 16.18 5.92
N PHE A 208 -5.92 15.07 5.80
CA PHE A 208 -5.72 14.13 4.69
C PHE A 208 -6.04 14.75 3.33
N PHE A 209 -7.12 15.52 3.21
CA PHE A 209 -7.46 16.16 1.94
C PHE A 209 -6.48 17.26 1.56
N ASN A 210 -6.00 18.06 2.51
CA ASN A 210 -4.91 19.00 2.25
C ASN A 210 -3.65 18.28 1.76
N LEU A 211 -3.31 17.13 2.36
CA LEU A 211 -2.20 16.31 1.92
C LEU A 211 -2.39 15.80 0.48
N LEU A 212 -3.60 15.36 0.12
CA LEU A 212 -3.92 14.93 -1.25
C LEU A 212 -3.78 16.07 -2.26
N GLU A 213 -4.29 17.27 -1.94
CA GLU A 213 -4.16 18.44 -2.82
C GLU A 213 -2.69 18.86 -3.02
N GLU A 214 -1.88 18.80 -1.97
CA GLU A 214 -0.42 18.98 -2.10
C GLU A 214 0.20 17.87 -2.96
N ASN A 215 -0.23 16.62 -2.77
CA ASN A 215 0.28 15.47 -3.52
C ASN A 215 -0.04 15.53 -5.02
N LYS A 216 -1.20 16.06 -5.41
CA LYS A 216 -1.62 16.26 -6.82
C LYS A 216 -0.69 17.19 -7.61
N LYS A 217 0.13 18.00 -6.93
CA LYS A 217 1.15 18.85 -7.58
C LYS A 217 2.32 18.04 -8.13
N TYR A 218 2.49 16.80 -7.67
CA TYR A 218 3.54 15.90 -8.13
C TYR A 218 2.99 14.94 -9.20
N GLN A 219 3.71 14.82 -10.31
CA GLN A 219 3.38 13.84 -11.34
C GLN A 219 3.63 12.41 -10.82
N ILE A 220 2.78 11.47 -11.25
CA ILE A 220 3.03 10.04 -11.06
C ILE A 220 4.22 9.66 -11.94
N GLN A 221 5.27 9.11 -11.33
CA GLN A 221 6.46 8.67 -12.04
C GLN A 221 6.32 7.19 -12.37
N ALA A 222 6.03 6.90 -13.64
CA ALA A 222 5.98 5.54 -14.18
C ALA A 222 7.40 5.01 -14.40
N GLU A 223 7.91 4.20 -13.48
CA GLU A 223 9.23 3.57 -13.59
C GLU A 223 9.27 2.25 -12.84
N LYS A 224 10.21 1.36 -13.15
CA LYS A 224 10.41 0.13 -12.37
C LYS A 224 11.43 0.37 -11.25
N TRP A 225 11.18 -0.15 -10.06
CA TRP A 225 12.10 -0.06 -8.91
C TRP A 225 13.08 -1.23 -8.83
N CYS A 226 13.08 -2.11 -9.84
CA CYS A 226 13.84 -3.36 -9.94
C CYS A 226 15.26 -3.25 -9.36
N LYS A 227 15.44 -3.79 -8.15
CA LYS A 227 16.76 -3.88 -7.51
C LYS A 227 16.79 -4.95 -6.44
N LYS A 228 17.99 -5.43 -6.14
CA LYS A 228 18.27 -6.42 -5.09
C LYS A 228 19.33 -5.86 -4.16
N ILE A 229 19.11 -5.98 -2.86
CA ILE A 229 20.00 -5.45 -1.84
C ILE A 229 20.00 -6.40 -0.64
N ALA A 230 21.17 -6.66 -0.07
CA ALA A 230 21.21 -7.38 1.20
C ALA A 230 20.56 -6.51 2.28
N LEU A 231 19.77 -7.10 3.18
CA LEU A 231 19.08 -6.37 4.24
C LEU A 231 20.04 -5.55 5.11
N ALA A 232 21.27 -6.04 5.30
CA ALA A 232 22.32 -5.35 6.05
C ALA A 232 22.78 -4.03 5.39
N ASP A 233 22.64 -3.91 4.06
CA ASP A 233 23.14 -2.78 3.26
C ASP A 233 22.07 -1.69 3.04
N ILE A 234 20.84 -1.91 3.49
CA ILE A 234 19.77 -0.91 3.36
C ILE A 234 20.13 0.32 4.22
N PRO A 235 20.13 1.53 3.62
CA PRO A 235 20.39 2.77 4.35
C PRO A 235 19.43 2.94 5.51
N LYS A 236 19.92 3.34 6.70
CA LYS A 236 19.11 3.57 7.91
C LYS A 236 18.82 5.07 8.10
N ASN A 237 18.23 5.68 7.08
CA ASN A 237 17.79 7.08 7.07
C ASN A 237 16.56 7.30 7.97
N GLY A 238 16.41 8.51 8.52
CA GLY A 238 15.30 8.90 9.40
C GLY A 238 15.60 8.74 10.90
N ASN A 239 14.58 8.85 11.76
CA ASN A 239 14.69 8.65 13.22
C ASN A 239 14.85 7.16 13.60
N VAL A 240 15.58 6.42 12.77
CA VAL A 240 16.03 5.06 13.03
C VAL A 240 17.26 5.18 13.93
N ASN A 241 17.07 5.63 15.18
CA ASN A 241 18.15 5.66 16.17
C ASN A 241 18.88 4.32 16.11
N VAL A 242 20.17 4.30 15.76
CA VAL A 242 20.98 3.08 15.64
C VAL A 242 21.17 2.46 17.01
#